data_AF-A0A0G2J7P8-F1
#
_entry.id   AF-A0A0G2J7P8-F1
#
_cell.length_a   1.000
_cell.length_b   1.000
_cell.length_c   1.000
_cell.angle_alpha   90.00
_cell.angle_beta   90.00
_cell.angle_gamma   90.00
#
_symmetry.space_group_name_H-M   'P 1'
#
loop_
_entity.id
_entity.type
_entity.pdbx_description
1 polymer ?
#
loop_
_entity_poly.entity_id
_entity_poly.type
_entity_poly.pdbx_seq_one_letter_code
_entity_poly.pdbx_strand_id
1 'polypeptide(L)'
;MSVPRSRILDLVKAQCRIFSHTYNPEQQRLGNKVLRQRLRGPALAAYYPQRIGTLKELEEAYDALGLRFVDYPEGKRLGVIEKLQSRGKGNPKKRRTAAGKKVSHI
;
A
#
# COMPACT_ATOMS: atom_id res chain seq x y z
N MET A 1 54.62 13.83 -1.08
CA MET A 1 53.99 13.11 0.04
C MET A 1 55.11 12.63 0.96
N SER A 2 55.29 13.19 2.16
CA SER A 2 56.38 12.77 3.07
C SER A 2 56.11 11.48 3.85
N VAL A 3 54.87 10.97 3.80
CA VAL A 3 54.43 9.76 4.50
C VAL A 3 54.17 8.63 3.50
N PRO A 4 54.64 7.40 3.74
CA PRO A 4 54.41 6.27 2.83
C PRO A 4 52.93 5.87 2.78
N ARG A 5 52.45 5.52 1.58
CA ARG A 5 51.05 5.09 1.34
C ARG A 5 50.63 3.89 2.18
N SER A 6 51.54 2.93 2.40
CA SER A 6 51.28 1.75 3.23
C SER A 6 50.85 2.13 4.65
N ARG A 7 51.52 3.11 5.25
CA ARG A 7 51.21 3.58 6.61
C ARG A 7 49.83 4.22 6.71
N ILE A 8 49.42 4.94 5.66
CA ILE A 8 48.07 5.53 5.56
C ILE A 8 47.01 4.41 5.44
N LEU A 9 47.28 3.38 4.62
CA LEU A 9 46.36 2.24 4.48
C LEU A 9 46.19 1.46 5.78
N ASP A 10 47.27 1.27 6.56
CA ASP A 10 47.19 0.62 7.87
C ASP A 10 46.30 1.38 8.86
N LEU A 11 46.43 2.71 8.89
CA LEU A 11 45.57 3.59 9.70
C LEU A 11 44.10 3.46 9.29
N VAL A 12 43.81 3.55 7.99
CA VAL A 12 42.45 3.41 7.46
C VAL A 12 41.87 2.03 7.77
N LYS A 13 42.68 0.97 7.68
CA LYS A 13 42.27 -0.40 8.02
C LYS A 13 41.89 -0.50 9.51
N ALA A 14 42.69 0.07 10.41
CA ALA A 14 42.39 0.12 11.84
C ALA A 14 41.11 0.92 12.14
N GLN A 15 40.95 2.09 11.50
CA GLN A 15 39.75 2.91 11.62
C GLN A 15 38.49 2.16 11.17
N CYS A 16 38.52 1.52 9.99
CA CYS A 16 37.41 0.72 9.51
C CYS A 16 37.03 -0.42 10.48
N ARG A 17 38.03 -1.03 11.13
CA ARG A 17 37.81 -2.06 12.15
C ARG A 17 37.14 -1.49 13.41
N ILE A 18 37.57 -0.33 13.89
CA ILE A 18 37.01 0.33 15.08
C ILE A 18 35.54 0.72 14.87
N PHE A 19 35.20 1.28 13.70
CA PHE A 19 33.86 1.80 13.41
C PHE A 19 32.97 0.84 12.60
N SER A 20 33.39 -0.42 12.46
CA SER A 20 32.67 -1.44 11.67
C SER A 20 32.33 -0.98 10.24
N HIS A 21 33.23 -0.22 9.62
CA HIS A 21 33.13 0.19 8.21
C HIS A 21 33.81 -0.83 7.29
N THR A 22 33.37 -0.90 6.04
CA THR A 22 34.01 -1.76 5.02
C THR A 22 35.30 -1.13 4.49
N TYR A 23 36.40 -1.88 4.59
CA TYR A 23 37.71 -1.52 4.03
C TYR A 23 37.84 -2.02 2.58
N ASN A 24 38.00 -1.12 1.60
CA ASN A 24 38.08 -1.44 0.18
C ASN A 24 39.20 -0.63 -0.53
N PRO A 25 40.48 -1.01 -0.36
CA PRO A 25 41.62 -0.28 -0.92
C PRO A 25 41.70 -0.35 -2.46
N GLU A 26 41.19 -1.43 -3.05
CA GLU A 26 41.19 -1.70 -4.50
C GLU A 26 39.97 -1.12 -5.23
N GLN A 27 39.11 -0.39 -4.50
CA GLN A 27 37.92 0.27 -5.07
C GLN A 27 36.99 -0.67 -5.86
N GLN A 28 36.91 -1.94 -5.44
CA GLN A 28 36.07 -2.94 -6.10
C GLN A 28 34.57 -2.63 -5.93
N ARG A 29 33.76 -3.02 -6.92
CA ARG A 29 32.30 -2.80 -6.93
C ARG A 29 31.57 -3.89 -6.13
N LEU A 30 31.54 -3.74 -4.80
CA LEU A 30 30.96 -4.72 -3.87
C LEU A 30 29.43 -4.58 -3.65
N GLY A 31 28.74 -3.69 -4.35
CA GLY A 31 27.29 -3.50 -4.17
C GLY A 31 26.85 -2.80 -2.86
N ASN A 32 27.78 -2.43 -1.98
CA ASN A 32 27.50 -1.74 -0.70
C ASN A 32 26.63 -0.47 -0.83
N LYS A 33 26.63 0.19 -2.00
CA LYS A 33 25.75 1.33 -2.29
C LYS A 33 24.27 0.95 -2.17
N VAL A 34 23.89 -0.22 -2.68
CA VAL A 34 22.49 -0.70 -2.68
C VAL A 34 22.06 -1.04 -1.26
N LEU A 35 22.92 -1.73 -0.49
CA LEU A 35 22.61 -2.11 0.89
C LEU A 35 22.52 -0.90 1.85
N ARG A 36 23.30 0.15 1.61
CA ARG A 36 23.24 1.40 2.40
C ARG A 36 22.05 2.28 2.05
N GLN A 37 21.36 2.03 0.94
CA GLN A 37 20.16 2.80 0.61
C GLN A 37 19.08 2.52 1.64
N ARG A 38 18.57 3.59 2.26
CA ARG A 38 17.42 3.48 3.17
C ARG A 38 16.20 3.02 2.38
N LEU A 39 15.49 2.04 2.92
CA LEU A 39 14.26 1.53 2.34
C LEU A 39 13.18 2.63 2.35
N ARG A 40 12.50 2.81 1.21
CA ARG A 40 11.42 3.80 1.03
C ARG A 40 10.02 3.20 1.06
N GLY A 41 9.92 1.87 1.23
CA GLY A 41 8.66 1.12 1.21
C GLY A 41 7.56 1.72 2.10
N PRO A 42 7.82 2.00 3.39
CA PRO A 42 6.80 2.56 4.27
C PRO A 42 6.26 3.92 3.81
N ALA A 43 7.14 4.79 3.30
CA ALA A 43 6.75 6.10 2.80
C ALA A 43 5.86 6.01 1.54
N LEU A 44 6.15 5.03 0.68
CA LEU A 44 5.34 4.78 -0.52
C LEU A 44 4.00 4.10 -0.20
N ALA A 45 3.98 3.19 0.77
CA ALA A 45 2.75 2.51 1.20
C ALA A 45 1.74 3.49 1.82
N ALA A 46 2.23 4.50 2.53
CA ALA A 46 1.41 5.55 3.16
C ALA A 46 0.97 6.66 2.18
N TYR A 47 1.06 6.46 0.86
CA TYR A 47 0.71 7.49 -0.13
C TYR A 47 -0.76 7.92 -0.04
N TYR A 48 -1.68 6.96 0.10
CA TYR A 48 -3.08 7.28 0.35
C TYR A 48 -3.34 7.33 1.86
N PRO A 49 -4.16 8.28 2.33
CA PRO A 49 -4.59 8.32 3.72
C PRO A 49 -5.25 7.00 4.09
N GLN A 50 -4.98 6.53 5.32
CA GLN A 50 -5.72 5.40 5.86
C GLN A 50 -7.20 5.78 5.96
N ARG A 51 -8.09 4.82 5.70
CA ARG A 51 -9.53 5.05 5.89
C ARG A 51 -9.79 5.17 7.38
N ILE A 52 -10.23 6.34 7.82
CA ILE A 52 -10.54 6.63 9.22
C ILE A 52 -12.05 6.48 9.41
N GLY A 53 -12.47 5.32 9.93
CA GLY A 53 -13.87 5.06 10.23
C GLY A 53 -14.75 4.84 9.01
N THR A 54 -15.69 3.91 9.11
CA THR A 54 -16.83 3.83 8.19
C THR A 54 -18.12 4.17 8.92
N LEU A 55 -19.17 4.60 8.19
CA LEU A 55 -20.49 4.81 8.80
C LEU A 55 -21.03 3.54 9.48
N LYS A 56 -20.62 2.36 9.01
CA LYS A 56 -20.94 1.07 9.63
C LYS A 56 -20.26 0.90 10.98
N GLU A 57 -18.96 1.19 11.06
CA GLU A 57 -18.23 1.17 12.33
C GLU A 57 -18.82 2.17 13.34
N LEU A 58 -19.33 3.31 12.86
CA LEU A 58 -20.04 4.27 13.70
C LEU A 58 -21.38 3.71 14.20
N GLU A 59 -22.16 3.06 13.34
CA GLU A 59 -23.43 2.43 13.74
C GLU A 59 -23.22 1.33 14.78
N GLU A 60 -22.24 0.45 14.54
CA GLU A 60 -21.86 -0.61 15.50
C GLU A 60 -21.43 -0.04 16.85
N ALA A 61 -20.70 1.09 16.88
CA ALA A 61 -20.25 1.71 18.12
C ALA A 61 -21.38 2.28 18.99
N TYR A 62 -22.52 2.67 18.38
CA TYR A 62 -23.64 3.30 19.09
C TYR A 62 -24.92 2.44 19.10
N ASP A 63 -24.84 1.19 18.64
CA ASP A 63 -25.97 0.27 18.59
C ASP A 63 -26.58 0.02 19.99
N ALA A 64 -25.73 -0.06 21.01
CA ALA A 64 -26.15 -0.20 22.41
C ALA A 64 -26.98 0.98 22.93
N LEU A 65 -26.88 2.15 22.30
CA LEU A 65 -27.66 3.35 22.64
C LEU A 65 -28.93 3.46 21.79
N GLY A 66 -29.21 2.48 20.92
CA GLY A 66 -30.38 2.45 20.04
C GLY A 66 -30.36 3.55 18.96
N LEU A 67 -29.20 4.16 18.71
CA LEU A 67 -29.05 5.22 17.71
C LEU A 67 -28.88 4.59 16.32
N ARG A 68 -29.59 5.13 15.32
CA ARG A 68 -29.43 4.75 13.91
C ARG A 68 -28.87 5.91 13.11
N PHE A 69 -28.01 5.59 12.16
CA PHE A 69 -27.42 6.57 11.25
C PHE A 69 -27.99 6.41 9.84
N VAL A 70 -28.09 7.52 9.11
CA VAL A 70 -28.60 7.54 7.73
C VAL A 70 -27.49 8.00 6.80
N ASP A 71 -27.07 7.12 5.88
CA ASP A 71 -26.17 7.45 4.78
C ASP A 71 -26.98 8.09 3.63
N TYR A 72 -27.06 9.41 3.63
CA TYR A 72 -27.79 10.16 2.59
C TYR A 72 -27.27 9.92 1.17
N PRO A 73 -25.95 9.95 0.89
CA PRO A 73 -25.40 9.56 -0.41
C PRO A 73 -25.86 8.18 -0.87
N GLU A 74 -25.80 7.18 0.01
CA GLU A 74 -26.22 5.82 -0.31
C GLU A 74 -27.73 5.73 -0.54
N GLY A 75 -28.54 6.38 0.30
CA GLY A 75 -29.99 6.47 0.10
C GLY A 75 -30.36 7.11 -1.25
N LYS A 76 -29.65 8.17 -1.65
CA LYS A 76 -29.83 8.80 -2.97
C LYS A 76 -29.46 7.85 -4.11
N ARG A 77 -28.37 7.08 -3.96
CA ARG A 77 -27.93 6.08 -4.94
C ARG A 77 -29.01 5.00 -5.14
N LEU A 78 -29.57 4.49 -4.04
CA LEU A 78 -30.65 3.51 -4.06
C LEU A 78 -31.92 4.06 -4.73
N GLY A 79 -32.33 5.28 -4.39
CA GLY A 79 -33.48 5.91 -5.03
C GLY A 79 -33.31 6.15 -6.54
N VAL A 80 -32.08 6.40 -7.01
CA VAL A 80 -31.80 6.46 -8.46
C VAL A 80 -31.96 5.08 -9.11
N ILE A 81 -31.48 4.02 -8.45
CA ILE A 81 -31.61 2.64 -8.94
C ILE A 81 -33.08 2.24 -9.07
N GLU A 82 -33.90 2.50 -8.06
CA GLU A 82 -35.33 2.20 -8.08
C GLU A 82 -36.05 2.93 -9.23
N LYS A 83 -35.71 4.20 -9.45
CA LYS A 83 -36.25 5.00 -10.58
C LYS A 83 -35.86 4.45 -11.95
N LEU A 84 -34.66 3.89 -12.08
CA LEU A 84 -34.21 3.26 -13.32
C LEU A 84 -34.91 1.92 -13.54
N GLN A 85 -35.04 1.11 -12.49
CA GLN A 85 -35.73 -0.17 -12.53
C GLN A 85 -37.20 -0.01 -12.91
N SER A 86 -37.92 0.97 -12.33
CA SER A 86 -39.34 1.21 -12.64
C SER A 86 -39.59 1.59 -14.10
N ARG A 87 -38.59 2.16 -14.78
CA ARG A 87 -38.66 2.54 -16.21
C ARG A 87 -38.11 1.47 -17.15
N GLY A 88 -37.75 0.28 -16.65
CA GLY A 88 -37.08 -0.76 -17.44
C GLY A 88 -35.66 -0.38 -17.89
N LYS A 89 -35.08 0.69 -17.32
CA LYS A 89 -33.71 1.17 -17.59
C LYS A 89 -32.71 0.70 -16.54
N GLY A 90 -33.09 -0.31 -15.74
CA GLY A 90 -32.21 -0.93 -14.77
C GLY A 90 -31.06 -1.68 -15.45
N ASN A 91 -29.98 -1.90 -14.72
CA ASN A 91 -28.85 -2.66 -15.23
C ASN A 91 -29.30 -4.08 -15.61
N PRO A 92 -28.85 -4.61 -16.76
CA PRO A 92 -29.13 -5.99 -17.14
C PRO A 92 -28.49 -6.97 -16.14
N LYS A 93 -29.07 -8.17 -16.03
CA LYS A 93 -28.55 -9.22 -15.16
C LYS A 93 -27.10 -9.56 -15.55
N LYS A 94 -26.17 -9.41 -14.61
CA LYS A 94 -24.76 -9.74 -14.81
C LYS A 94 -24.62 -11.21 -15.18
N ARG A 95 -24.00 -11.51 -16.33
CA ARG A 95 -23.68 -12.89 -16.74
C ARG A 95 -22.61 -13.46 -15.81
N ARG A 96 -22.79 -14.70 -15.35
CA ARG A 96 -21.84 -15.43 -14.49
C ARG A 96 -21.16 -16.61 -15.23
N THR A 97 -21.51 -16.83 -16.49
CA THR A 97 -20.98 -17.90 -17.34
C THR A 97 -20.23 -17.34 -18.55
N ALA A 98 -19.34 -18.16 -19.12
CA ALA A 98 -18.62 -17.84 -20.35
C ALA A 98 -19.58 -17.58 -21.53
N ALA A 99 -19.18 -16.69 -22.44
CA ALA A 99 -19.97 -16.35 -23.62
C ALA A 99 -20.30 -17.62 -24.43
N GLY A 100 -21.59 -17.83 -24.70
CA GLY A 100 -22.08 -18.98 -25.48
C GLY A 100 -22.69 -20.13 -24.66
N LYS A 101 -22.41 -20.24 -23.36
CA LYS A 101 -23.04 -21.26 -22.50
C LYS A 101 -24.37 -20.74 -21.92
N LYS A 102 -25.49 -21.29 -22.38
CA LYS A 102 -26.81 -21.05 -21.76
C LYS A 102 -26.78 -21.58 -20.31
N VAL A 103 -27.26 -20.78 -19.37
CA VAL A 103 -27.57 -21.26 -18.02
C VAL A 103 -28.80 -22.15 -18.17
N SER A 104 -28.63 -23.47 -18.07
CA SER A 104 -29.77 -24.40 -18.01
C SER A 104 -30.54 -24.11 -16.72
N HIS A 105 -31.78 -23.63 -16.87
CA HIS A 105 -32.73 -23.60 -15.76
C HIS A 105 -33.35 -25.00 -15.68
N ILE A 106 -32.90 -25.77 -14.69
CA ILE A 106 -33.67 -26.86 -14.08
C ILE A 106 -34.49 -26.20 -12.97
#